data_AF-A0A7Y9FC85-F1
#
_entry.id   AF-A0A7Y9FC85-F1
#
_cell.length_a   1.000
_cell.length_b   1.000
_cell.length_c   1.000
_cell.angle_alpha   90.00
_cell.angle_beta   90.00
_cell.angle_gamma   90.00
#
_symmetry.space_group_name_H-M   'P 1'
#
loop_
_entity.id
_entity.type
_entity.pdbx_description
1 polymer ?
#
loop_
_entity_poly.entity_id
_entity_poly.type
_entity_poly.pdbx_seq_one_letter_code
_entity_poly.pdbx_strand_id
1 'polypeptide(L)'
;MTDTILVLTEDTLAGSDVQHILDLHGGEDLAYRVLVPADTDRPLVPWIVDALSMGELREAWERATGGEPSRTQARATAQEQIDRSVAAFTAAGRTATGQITDDDPLPALRTAVAAGDVREVVVVTYPHMVEDTFHTDWASRARDQLQVPVLHLYSGTSELG
;
A
#
# COMPACT_ATOMS: atom_id res chain seq x y z
N MET A 1 -17.41 -11.12 17.61
CA MET A 1 -17.39 -10.33 16.36
C MET A 1 -15.92 -10.19 16.01
N THR A 2 -15.52 -10.54 14.79
CA THR A 2 -14.11 -10.49 14.43
C THR A 2 -13.81 -9.09 13.94
N ASP A 3 -13.21 -8.28 14.81
CA ASP A 3 -12.83 -6.90 14.51
C ASP A 3 -11.62 -6.89 13.59
N THR A 4 -11.85 -6.76 12.28
CA THR A 4 -10.79 -6.69 11.27
C THR A 4 -10.47 -5.23 10.92
N ILE A 5 -9.19 -4.90 10.89
CA ILE A 5 -8.69 -3.64 10.34
C ILE A 5 -8.26 -3.86 8.89
N LEU A 6 -8.81 -3.08 7.96
CA LEU A 6 -8.28 -3.02 6.59
C LEU A 6 -7.09 -2.06 6.56
N VAL A 7 -5.97 -2.50 6.01
CA VAL A 7 -4.79 -1.64 5.82
C VAL A 7 -4.51 -1.53 4.33
N LEU A 8 -4.84 -0.39 3.73
CA LEU A 8 -4.47 -0.08 2.35
C LEU A 8 -3.09 0.57 2.33
N THR A 9 -2.15 0.05 1.56
CA THR A 9 -0.79 0.61 1.45
C THR A 9 -0.32 0.68 0.00
N GLU A 10 0.45 1.71 -0.31
CA GLU A 10 1.10 1.90 -1.63
C GLU A 10 2.31 0.97 -1.84
N ASP A 11 2.95 0.54 -0.76
CA ASP A 11 4.14 -0.34 -0.80
C ASP A 11 4.22 -1.18 0.49
N THR A 12 5.31 -1.92 0.64
CA THR A 12 5.67 -2.71 1.80
C THR A 12 5.66 -1.85 3.06
N LEU A 13 4.89 -2.27 4.07
CA LEU A 13 4.92 -1.64 5.39
C LEU A 13 6.25 -1.94 6.09
N ALA A 14 6.93 -0.91 6.56
CA ALA A 14 8.05 -1.08 7.48
C ALA A 14 7.55 -1.52 8.86
N GLY A 15 8.43 -2.14 9.66
CA GLY A 15 8.10 -2.54 11.03
C GLY A 15 7.67 -1.37 11.92
N SER A 16 8.19 -0.16 11.66
CA SER A 16 7.75 1.08 12.34
C SER A 16 6.31 1.45 11.99
N ASP A 17 5.91 1.28 10.73
CA ASP A 17 4.55 1.58 10.27
C ASP A 17 3.56 0.62 10.93
N VAL A 18 3.90 -0.68 10.96
CA VAL A 18 3.12 -1.69 11.68
C VAL A 18 2.98 -1.32 13.14
N GLN A 19 4.07 -1.01 13.83
CA GLN A 19 4.01 -0.65 15.25
C GLN A 19 3.10 0.56 15.49
N HIS A 20 3.19 1.59 14.63
CA HIS A 20 2.34 2.77 14.74
C HIS A 20 0.86 2.40 14.57
N ILE A 21 0.51 1.53 13.62
CA ILE A 21 -0.86 1.01 13.45
C ILE A 21 -1.32 0.28 14.72
N LEU A 22 -0.46 -0.56 15.32
CA LEU A 22 -0.82 -1.31 16.53
C LEU A 22 -1.06 -0.40 17.73
N ASP A 23 -0.28 0.66 17.86
CA ASP A 23 -0.39 1.62 18.96
C ASP A 23 -1.73 2.39 18.92
N LEU A 24 -2.32 2.58 17.73
CA LEU A 24 -3.67 3.18 17.58
C LEU A 24 -4.79 2.34 18.21
N HIS A 25 -4.56 1.04 18.38
CA HIS A 25 -5.55 0.08 18.86
C HIS A 25 -5.28 -0.44 20.28
N GLY A 26 -4.45 0.25 21.07
CA GLY A 26 -4.46 0.14 22.54
C GLY A 26 -4.45 -1.27 23.15
N GLY A 27 -3.68 -2.21 22.58
CA GLY A 27 -3.54 -3.57 23.12
C GLY A 27 -4.67 -4.55 22.77
N GLU A 28 -5.64 -4.15 21.95
CA GLU A 28 -6.65 -5.06 21.40
C GLU A 28 -5.99 -6.16 20.54
N ASP A 29 -6.62 -7.34 20.47
CA ASP A 29 -6.17 -8.43 19.60
C ASP A 29 -7.05 -8.51 18.34
N LEU A 30 -6.54 -7.92 17.27
CA LEU A 30 -7.28 -7.67 16.03
C LEU A 30 -6.63 -8.43 14.89
N ALA A 31 -7.46 -8.78 13.91
CA ALA A 31 -6.99 -9.27 12.63
C ALA A 31 -6.74 -8.08 11.68
N TYR A 32 -5.70 -8.18 10.87
CA TYR A 32 -5.37 -7.20 9.85
C TYR A 32 -5.52 -7.82 8.46
N ARG A 33 -6.05 -7.07 7.51
CA ARG A 33 -6.05 -7.45 6.10
C ARG A 33 -5.39 -6.34 5.29
N VAL A 34 -4.22 -6.65 4.75
CA VAL A 34 -3.39 -5.74 3.96
C VAL A 34 -3.85 -5.77 2.50
N LEU A 35 -4.16 -4.60 1.95
CA LEU A 35 -4.51 -4.42 0.55
C LEU A 35 -3.41 -3.63 -0.14
N VAL A 36 -2.95 -4.18 -1.26
CA VAL A 36 -1.94 -3.54 -2.11
C VAL A 36 -2.46 -3.51 -3.55
N PRO A 37 -2.64 -2.33 -4.15
CA PRO A 37 -3.00 -2.22 -5.57
C PRO A 37 -1.90 -2.79 -6.45
N ALA A 38 -2.27 -3.55 -7.49
CA ALA A 38 -1.33 -3.96 -8.52
C ALA A 38 -1.03 -2.76 -9.42
N ASP A 39 -0.05 -1.93 -9.05
CA ASP A 39 0.33 -0.72 -9.78
C ASP A 39 0.82 -1.06 -11.19
N THR A 40 -0.05 -0.88 -12.19
CA THR A 40 0.29 -1.07 -13.60
C THR A 40 0.80 0.19 -14.29
N ASP A 41 0.66 1.36 -13.65
CA ASP A 41 0.96 2.67 -14.25
C ASP A 41 2.36 3.19 -13.88
N ARG A 42 3.03 2.64 -12.86
CA ARG A 42 4.40 3.06 -12.51
C ARG A 42 5.48 2.43 -13.38
N PRO A 43 6.34 3.22 -14.05
CA PRO A 43 7.57 2.68 -14.64
C PRO A 43 8.50 2.13 -13.55
N LEU A 44 8.93 0.88 -13.72
CA LEU A 44 9.84 0.18 -12.79
C LEU A 44 11.24 0.82 -12.77
N VAL A 45 11.52 1.86 -11.98
CA VAL A 45 12.92 2.18 -11.61
C VAL A 45 13.01 2.85 -10.24
N PRO A 46 13.76 2.22 -9.30
CA PRO A 46 14.82 3.01 -8.66
C PRO A 46 16.22 2.34 -8.56
N TRP A 47 16.47 1.12 -9.05
CA TRP A 47 17.73 0.41 -8.74
C TRP A 47 18.85 0.45 -9.80
N ILE A 48 18.73 1.24 -10.88
CA ILE A 48 19.84 1.46 -11.83
C ILE A 48 20.24 2.94 -11.84
N VAL A 49 20.69 3.45 -10.69
CA VAL A 49 21.34 4.77 -10.64
C VAL A 49 22.85 4.66 -10.42
N ASP A 50 23.39 3.49 -10.07
CA ASP A 50 24.82 3.38 -9.75
C ASP A 50 25.72 2.92 -10.91
N ALA A 51 25.20 2.87 -12.14
CA ALA A 51 26.04 2.59 -13.31
C ALA A 51 25.47 3.28 -14.56
N LEU A 52 26.04 4.46 -14.89
CA LEU A 52 26.79 4.70 -16.14
C LEU A 52 26.67 6.14 -16.65
N SER A 53 27.84 6.70 -16.94
CA SER A 53 28.09 7.92 -17.68
C SER A 53 28.20 7.62 -19.18
N MET A 54 27.95 8.63 -20.02
CA MET A 54 28.10 8.70 -21.49
C MET A 54 26.84 8.51 -22.34
N GLY A 55 26.28 9.63 -22.79
CA GLY A 55 26.09 9.94 -24.22
C GLY A 55 25.04 9.21 -25.06
N GLU A 56 24.70 7.95 -24.78
CA GLU A 56 23.74 7.13 -25.55
C GLU A 56 22.40 6.94 -24.82
N LEU A 57 22.09 7.92 -23.96
CA LEU A 57 21.09 7.89 -22.90
C LEU A 57 19.61 7.80 -23.32
N ARG A 58 19.27 7.93 -24.61
CA ARG A 58 17.85 7.89 -25.04
C ARG A 58 17.45 6.52 -25.61
N GLU A 59 18.26 5.98 -26.52
CA GLU A 59 17.94 4.72 -27.20
C GLU A 59 18.19 3.48 -26.32
N ALA A 60 19.18 3.53 -25.42
CA ALA A 60 19.39 2.47 -24.43
C ALA A 60 18.32 2.51 -23.33
N TRP A 61 17.80 3.71 -23.01
CA TRP A 61 16.72 3.89 -22.05
C TRP A 61 15.41 3.37 -22.64
N GLU A 62 15.01 3.76 -23.86
CA GLU A 62 13.82 3.22 -24.54
C GLU A 62 13.82 1.68 -24.70
N ARG A 63 15.01 1.07 -24.82
CA ARG A 63 15.18 -0.41 -24.85
C ARG A 63 15.19 -1.08 -23.47
N ALA A 64 15.58 -0.37 -22.42
CA ALA A 64 15.64 -0.88 -21.04
C ALA A 64 14.35 -0.58 -20.23
N THR A 65 13.65 0.52 -20.54
CA THR A 65 12.39 0.98 -19.95
C THR A 65 11.19 0.68 -20.85
N GLY A 66 11.28 -0.37 -21.67
CA GLY A 66 10.27 -0.70 -22.67
C GLY A 66 8.95 -1.18 -22.07
N GLY A 67 8.13 -0.24 -21.60
CA GLY A 67 6.72 -0.40 -21.24
C GLY A 67 6.42 -0.25 -19.75
N GLU A 68 5.23 0.29 -19.46
CA GLU A 68 4.49 0.06 -18.21
C GLU A 68 4.64 -1.41 -17.78
N PRO A 69 4.83 -1.71 -16.48
CA PRO A 69 4.96 -3.08 -16.02
C PRO A 69 3.80 -3.91 -16.55
N SER A 70 4.11 -5.07 -17.13
CA SER A 70 3.05 -5.99 -17.52
C SER A 70 2.19 -6.31 -16.30
N ARG A 71 0.88 -6.48 -16.48
CA ARG A 71 -0.05 -6.82 -15.39
C ARG A 71 0.47 -7.97 -14.50
N THR A 72 1.18 -8.93 -15.09
CA THR A 72 1.81 -10.04 -14.35
C THR A 72 2.95 -9.57 -13.44
N GLN A 73 3.81 -8.68 -13.93
CA GLN A 73 4.90 -8.10 -13.13
C GLN A 73 4.36 -7.21 -12.01
N ALA A 74 3.39 -6.33 -12.31
CA ALA A 74 2.73 -5.49 -11.31
C ALA A 74 2.12 -6.32 -10.17
N ARG A 75 1.41 -7.41 -10.51
CA ARG A 75 0.84 -8.34 -9.52
C ARG A 75 1.92 -9.10 -8.74
N ALA A 76 3.03 -9.47 -9.35
CA ALA A 76 4.14 -10.12 -8.65
C ALA A 76 4.77 -9.17 -7.62
N THR A 77 5.02 -7.91 -8.00
CA THR A 77 5.51 -6.87 -7.08
C THR A 77 4.54 -6.62 -5.94
N ALA A 78 3.24 -6.45 -6.22
CA ALA A 78 2.22 -6.29 -5.19
C ALA A 78 2.16 -7.51 -4.24
N GLN A 79 2.34 -8.72 -4.76
CA GLN A 79 2.41 -9.92 -3.92
C GLN A 79 3.63 -9.90 -2.98
N GLU A 80 4.81 -9.51 -3.46
CA GLU A 80 5.99 -9.39 -2.62
C GLU A 80 5.80 -8.35 -1.50
N GLN A 81 5.15 -7.21 -1.81
CA GLN A 81 4.83 -6.16 -0.85
C GLN A 81 3.85 -6.66 0.22
N ILE A 82 2.83 -7.42 -0.18
CA ILE A 82 1.91 -8.09 0.75
C ILE A 82 2.65 -9.05 1.65
N ASP A 83 3.46 -9.96 1.09
CA ASP A 83 4.13 -11.01 1.85
C ASP A 83 5.04 -10.41 2.93
N ARG A 84 5.79 -9.35 2.58
CA ARG A 84 6.62 -8.62 3.54
C ARG A 84 5.81 -7.88 4.60
N SER A 85 4.71 -7.24 4.22
CA SER A 85 3.83 -6.52 5.15
C SER A 85 3.14 -7.46 6.14
N VAL A 86 2.63 -8.61 5.66
CA VAL A 86 2.03 -9.66 6.50
C VAL A 86 3.08 -10.27 7.43
N ALA A 87 4.31 -10.48 6.95
CA ALA A 87 5.41 -10.93 7.79
C ALA A 87 5.73 -9.91 8.90
N ALA A 88 5.69 -8.61 8.62
CA ALA A 88 5.91 -7.57 9.62
C ALA A 88 4.82 -7.57 10.71
N PHE A 89 3.54 -7.71 10.35
CA PHE A 89 2.46 -7.89 11.34
C PHE A 89 2.63 -9.17 12.16
N THR A 90 3.00 -10.27 11.50
CA THR A 90 3.21 -11.56 12.17
C THR A 90 4.38 -11.49 13.16
N ALA A 91 5.47 -10.81 12.79
CA ALA A 91 6.61 -10.56 13.67
C ALA A 91 6.25 -9.69 14.88
N ALA A 92 5.26 -8.80 14.74
CA ALA A 92 4.67 -8.02 15.83
C ALA A 92 3.59 -8.78 16.62
N GLY A 93 3.41 -10.08 16.36
CA GLY A 93 2.49 -10.96 17.09
C GLY A 93 1.02 -10.84 16.69
N ARG A 94 0.72 -10.29 15.51
CA ARG A 94 -0.65 -10.09 15.02
C ARG A 94 -0.99 -11.00 13.85
N THR A 95 -2.27 -11.37 13.76
CA THR A 95 -2.79 -12.13 12.63
C THR A 95 -3.01 -11.17 11.46
N ALA A 96 -2.36 -11.43 10.33
CA ALA A 96 -2.54 -10.65 9.11
C ALA A 96 -2.77 -11.56 7.88
N THR A 97 -3.59 -11.08 6.97
CA THR A 97 -3.76 -11.65 5.62
C THR A 97 -3.52 -10.55 4.60
N GLY A 98 -3.30 -10.91 3.34
CA GLY A 98 -3.13 -9.93 2.28
C GLY A 98 -3.90 -10.25 1.01
N GLN A 99 -4.26 -9.20 0.27
CA GLN A 99 -4.99 -9.29 -0.98
C GLN A 99 -4.54 -8.19 -1.94
N ILE A 100 -4.26 -8.58 -3.17
CA ILE A 100 -3.99 -7.64 -4.27
C ILE A 100 -5.32 -7.07 -4.77
N THR A 101 -5.38 -5.74 -4.96
CA THR A 101 -6.53 -5.07 -5.61
C THR A 101 -6.17 -4.66 -7.04
N ASP A 102 -7.17 -4.22 -7.79
CA ASP A 102 -6.92 -3.48 -9.03
C ASP A 102 -6.33 -2.08 -8.73
N ASP A 103 -5.95 -1.33 -9.76
CA ASP A 103 -5.28 -0.02 -9.64
C ASP A 103 -6.10 0.98 -8.80
N ASP A 104 -7.44 0.92 -8.89
CA ASP A 104 -8.34 1.59 -7.94
C ASP A 104 -8.75 0.63 -6.79
N PRO A 105 -8.28 0.86 -5.55
CA PRO A 105 -8.62 0.03 -4.40
C PRO A 105 -10.00 0.33 -3.81
N LEU A 106 -10.65 1.45 -4.14
CA LEU A 106 -11.91 1.86 -3.50
C LEU A 106 -13.04 0.83 -3.66
N PRO A 107 -13.25 0.20 -4.84
CA PRO A 107 -14.22 -0.89 -4.99
C PRO A 107 -13.95 -2.07 -4.06
N ALA A 108 -12.68 -2.44 -3.86
CA ALA A 108 -12.31 -3.53 -2.96
C ALA A 108 -12.57 -3.16 -1.50
N LEU A 109 -12.21 -1.94 -1.09
CA LEU A 109 -12.53 -1.41 0.25
C LEU A 109 -14.04 -1.42 0.53
N ARG A 110 -14.86 -0.92 -0.40
CA ARG A 110 -16.32 -0.92 -0.26
C ARG A 110 -16.90 -2.32 -0.11
N THR A 111 -16.42 -3.26 -0.93
CA THR A 111 -16.86 -4.66 -0.90
C THR A 111 -16.52 -5.31 0.44
N ALA A 112 -15.30 -5.10 0.92
CA ALA A 112 -14.83 -5.59 2.20
C ALA A 112 -15.62 -5.00 3.38
N VAL A 113 -15.85 -3.69 3.40
CA VAL A 113 -16.65 -3.05 4.46
C VAL A 113 -18.11 -3.53 4.44
N ALA A 114 -18.70 -3.70 3.25
CA ALA A 114 -20.06 -4.20 3.11
C ALA A 114 -20.26 -5.65 3.59
N ALA A 115 -19.19 -6.45 3.67
CA ALA A 115 -19.24 -7.80 4.24
C ALA A 115 -19.43 -7.81 5.76
N GLY A 116 -19.18 -6.67 6.44
CA GLY A 116 -19.50 -6.45 7.85
C GLY A 116 -18.47 -6.98 8.86
N ASP A 117 -17.30 -7.43 8.42
CA ASP A 117 -16.18 -7.88 9.25
C ASP A 117 -15.15 -6.76 9.53
N VAL A 118 -15.29 -5.61 8.88
CA VAL A 118 -14.36 -4.49 8.95
C VAL A 118 -14.90 -3.41 9.89
N ARG A 119 -14.11 -3.05 10.89
CA ARG A 119 -14.45 -1.96 11.82
C ARG A 119 -13.87 -0.61 11.42
N GLU A 120 -12.75 -0.61 10.72
CA GLU A 120 -11.97 0.58 10.37
C GLU A 120 -11.08 0.30 9.16
N VAL A 121 -10.76 1.36 8.41
CA VAL A 121 -9.73 1.37 7.36
C VAL A 121 -8.58 2.28 7.75
N VAL A 122 -7.36 1.76 7.64
CA VAL A 122 -6.12 2.53 7.72
C VAL A 122 -5.53 2.63 6.33
N VAL A 123 -5.31 3.85 5.85
CA VAL A 123 -4.63 4.12 4.59
C VAL A 123 -3.21 4.59 4.91
N VAL A 124 -2.21 3.92 4.34
CA VAL A 124 -0.79 4.24 4.53
C VAL A 124 -0.22 4.67 3.18
N THR A 125 0.24 5.91 3.09
CA THR A 125 0.85 6.46 1.87
C THR A 125 2.21 7.05 2.17
N TYR A 126 3.01 7.33 1.14
CA TYR A 126 4.25 8.07 1.30
C TYR A 126 4.02 9.58 1.18
N PRO A 127 4.79 10.43 1.88
CA PRO A 127 4.76 11.87 1.67
C PRO A 127 5.40 12.20 0.32
N HIS A 128 4.60 12.33 -0.74
CA HIS A 128 5.06 12.77 -2.06
C HIS A 128 5.18 14.30 -2.08
N MET A 129 6.38 14.83 -2.34
CA MET A 129 6.66 16.27 -2.33
C MET A 129 6.14 17.02 -3.56
N VAL A 130 5.83 16.32 -4.67
CA VAL A 130 5.32 16.94 -5.91
C VAL A 130 4.69 15.90 -6.85
N GLU A 131 3.50 16.26 -7.36
CA GLU A 131 2.90 15.90 -8.66
C GLU A 131 2.21 14.56 -8.97
N ASP A 132 2.20 13.54 -8.11
CA ASP A 132 1.37 12.34 -8.36
C ASP A 132 0.31 12.09 -7.27
N THR A 133 -0.82 12.79 -7.40
CA THR A 133 -1.90 12.81 -6.40
C THR A 133 -2.91 11.66 -6.57
N PHE A 134 -2.73 10.76 -7.55
CA PHE A 134 -3.72 9.71 -7.85
C PHE A 134 -3.97 8.78 -6.65
N HIS A 135 -2.92 8.46 -5.89
CA HIS A 135 -2.97 7.57 -4.72
C HIS A 135 -3.21 8.31 -3.40
N THR A 136 -2.70 9.55 -3.26
CA THR A 136 -2.89 10.39 -2.07
C THR A 136 -4.36 10.68 -1.76
N ASP A 137 -5.21 10.68 -2.78
CA ASP A 137 -6.65 10.93 -2.64
C ASP A 137 -7.44 9.67 -2.21
N TRP A 138 -6.82 8.49 -2.06
CA TRP A 138 -7.52 7.31 -1.54
C TRP A 138 -8.06 7.50 -0.13
N ALA A 139 -7.30 8.15 0.75
CA ALA A 139 -7.75 8.43 2.11
C ALA A 139 -8.99 9.33 2.11
N SER A 140 -8.99 10.41 1.32
CA SER A 140 -10.13 11.31 1.19
C SER A 140 -11.34 10.61 0.59
N ARG A 141 -11.18 9.92 -0.55
CA ARG A 141 -12.27 9.16 -1.17
C ARG A 141 -12.83 8.07 -0.25
N ALA A 142 -11.97 7.40 0.52
CA ALA A 142 -12.39 6.38 1.46
C ALA A 142 -13.22 6.99 2.60
N ARG A 143 -12.80 8.14 3.15
CA ARG A 143 -13.57 8.89 4.15
C ARG A 143 -14.96 9.29 3.63
N ASP A 144 -15.04 9.71 2.37
CA ASP A 144 -16.31 10.13 1.76
C ASP A 144 -17.25 8.96 1.42
N GLN A 145 -16.70 7.81 1.06
CA GLN A 145 -17.48 6.69 0.50
C GLN A 145 -17.73 5.53 1.47
N LEU A 146 -16.90 5.38 2.50
CA LEU A 146 -17.02 4.29 3.46
C LEU A 146 -17.85 4.72 4.69
N GLN A 147 -18.51 3.74 5.31
CA GLN A 147 -19.35 3.96 6.50
C GLN A 147 -18.62 3.55 7.80
N VAL A 148 -17.30 3.41 7.74
CA VAL A 148 -16.42 3.08 8.87
C VAL A 148 -15.37 4.18 9.02
N PRO A 149 -14.77 4.36 10.22
CA PRO A 149 -13.66 5.28 10.40
C PRO A 149 -12.52 5.00 9.40
N VAL A 150 -11.90 6.08 8.93
CA VAL A 150 -10.75 6.01 8.01
C VAL A 150 -9.61 6.86 8.55
N LEU A 151 -8.51 6.20 8.92
CA LEU A 151 -7.28 6.83 9.38
C LEU A 151 -6.27 6.91 8.23
N HIS A 152 -5.48 7.97 8.20
CA HIS A 152 -4.43 8.16 7.19
C HIS A 152 -3.09 8.35 7.88
N LEU A 153 -2.14 7.51 7.49
CA LEU A 153 -0.78 7.47 8.02
C LEU A 153 0.21 7.72 6.89
N TYR A 154 1.28 8.44 7.21
CA TYR A 154 2.43 8.58 6.32
C TYR A 154 3.53 7.60 6.72
N SER A 155 3.87 6.67 5.83
CA SER A 155 4.93 5.68 6.08
C SER A 155 6.26 6.37 6.41
N GLY A 156 7.00 5.78 7.36
CA GLY A 156 8.30 6.30 7.79
C GLY A 156 8.24 7.59 8.61
N THR A 157 7.05 8.06 8.97
CA THR A 157 6.86 9.25 9.82
C THR A 157 5.93 8.93 11.00
N SER A 158 6.13 9.64 12.11
CA SER A 158 5.21 9.61 13.25
C SER A 158 4.03 10.59 13.10
N GLU A 159 3.87 11.23 11.95
CA GLU A 159 2.86 12.27 11.72
C GLU A 159 1.54 11.64 11.23
N LEU A 160 0.42 12.05 11.82
CA LEU A 160 -0.95 11.64 11.45
C LEU A 160 -1.59 12.74 10.58
N GLY A 161 -2.28 12.35 9.49
CA GLY A 161 -2.86 13.27 8.48
C GLY A 161 -4.37 13.22 8.31
#